data_AF-A0A7J3VUM7-F1
#
_entry.id   AF-A0A7J3VUM7-F1
#
_cell.length_a   1.000
_cell.length_b   1.000
_cell.length_c   1.000
_cell.angle_alpha   90.00
_cell.angle_beta   90.00
_cell.angle_gamma   90.00
#
_symmetry.space_group_name_H-M   'P 1'
#
loop_
_entity.id
_entity.type
_entity.pdbx_description
1 polymer ?
#
loop_
_entity_poly.entity_id
_entity_poly.type
_entity_poly.pdbx_seq_one_letter_code
_entity_poly.pdbx_strand_id
1 'polypeptide(L)'
;MRLSTPILTASVLLAAYAIATGTVSIHYVATGSMEPSIPAGSLVVAVRDERFYQGDVVVYAMAGSGYKLMHRVVEVGVDGLLVTADAQPGYVEHVGWERVQGKVVLAIPFLGFLYMGSAVIPLAFLTLILLLLPTGGRDVSLFWPSAFSVVAMAVAGDTGLVSLGRYAATFLASATAVGCRALETSDGRTRRLVQLCYALLMVACLSSISRQAILRGVGL
;
A
#
# COMPACT_ATOMS: atom_id res chain seq x y z
N MET A 1 -14.53 17.87 -24.97
CA MET A 1 -14.33 17.87 -23.50
C MET A 1 -15.00 16.63 -22.91
N ARG A 2 -14.26 15.51 -22.81
CA ARG A 2 -13.95 14.79 -21.56
C ARG A 2 -15.11 14.68 -20.55
N LEU A 3 -16.18 13.98 -20.92
CA LEU A 3 -17.25 13.59 -19.99
C LEU A 3 -16.75 12.61 -18.90
N SER A 4 -15.59 11.98 -19.10
CA SER A 4 -15.00 10.99 -18.20
C SER A 4 -14.36 11.59 -16.95
N THR A 5 -13.86 12.84 -17.00
CA THR A 5 -13.21 13.47 -15.85
C THR A 5 -14.15 13.78 -14.69
N PRO A 6 -15.36 14.35 -14.87
CA PRO A 6 -16.28 14.60 -13.75
C PRO A 6 -16.83 13.32 -13.11
N ILE A 7 -17.04 12.27 -13.91
CA ILE A 7 -17.50 10.97 -13.42
C ILE A 7 -16.42 10.33 -12.54
N LEU A 8 -15.17 10.35 -13.02
CA LEU A 8 -14.04 9.81 -12.27
C LEU A 8 -13.83 10.55 -10.94
N THR A 9 -13.85 11.89 -10.93
CA THR A 9 -13.74 12.66 -9.68
C THR A 9 -14.90 12.42 -8.74
N ALA A 10 -16.14 12.34 -9.23
CA ALA A 10 -17.29 12.01 -8.40
C ALA A 10 -17.18 10.61 -7.76
N SER A 11 -16.74 9.60 -8.53
CA SER A 11 -16.52 8.25 -8.01
C SER A 11 -15.41 8.20 -6.96
N VAL A 12 -14.31 8.94 -7.15
CA VAL A 12 -13.21 9.03 -6.18
C VAL A 12 -13.67 9.71 -4.89
N LEU A 13 -14.41 10.83 -4.99
CA LEU A 13 -14.94 11.54 -3.82
C LEU A 13 -15.97 10.68 -3.06
N LEU A 14 -16.81 9.93 -3.76
CA LEU A 14 -17.77 9.01 -3.16
C LEU A 14 -17.06 7.86 -2.42
N ALA A 15 -16.03 7.26 -3.03
CA ALA A 15 -15.22 6.23 -2.39
C ALA A 15 -14.49 6.78 -1.15
N ALA A 16 -13.90 7.97 -1.24
CA ALA A 16 -13.25 8.63 -0.11
C ALA A 16 -14.24 8.94 1.02
N TYR A 17 -15.45 9.40 0.68
CA TYR A 17 -16.53 9.63 1.64
C TYR A 17 -16.96 8.32 2.32
N ALA A 18 -17.19 7.25 1.56
CA ALA A 18 -17.59 5.94 2.10
C ALA A 18 -16.54 5.32 3.03
N ILE A 19 -15.24 5.57 2.76
CA ILE A 19 -14.14 5.18 3.65
C ILE A 19 -14.14 6.05 4.91
N ALA A 20 -14.30 7.37 4.76
CA ALA A 20 -14.31 8.32 5.88
C ALA A 20 -15.48 8.10 6.84
N THR A 21 -16.64 7.68 6.33
CA THR A 21 -17.82 7.34 7.14
C THR A 21 -17.74 5.95 7.78
N GLY A 22 -16.68 5.17 7.50
CA GLY A 22 -16.51 3.81 8.01
C GLY A 22 -17.49 2.80 7.39
N THR A 23 -18.20 3.18 6.33
CA THR A 23 -19.08 2.28 5.57
C THR A 23 -18.25 1.23 4.83
N VAL A 24 -17.08 1.63 4.33
CA VAL A 24 -16.09 0.75 3.71
C VAL A 24 -14.81 0.81 4.55
N SER A 25 -14.27 -0.35 4.86
CA SER A 25 -13.01 -0.49 5.60
C SER A 25 -12.06 -1.39 4.82
N ILE A 26 -10.78 -1.02 4.83
CA ILE A 26 -9.72 -1.74 4.13
C ILE A 26 -8.78 -2.32 5.19
N HIS A 27 -8.53 -3.62 5.13
CA HIS A 27 -7.66 -4.36 6.05
C HIS A 27 -6.62 -5.14 5.26
N TYR A 28 -5.49 -5.43 5.91
CA TYR A 28 -4.53 -6.40 5.37
C TYR A 28 -4.56 -7.67 6.22
N VAL A 29 -4.37 -8.81 5.58
CA VAL A 29 -4.37 -10.11 6.24
C VAL A 29 -2.96 -10.40 6.74
N ALA A 30 -2.76 -10.35 8.06
CA ALA A 30 -1.46 -10.58 8.67
C ALA A 30 -1.14 -12.07 8.90
N THR A 31 -2.16 -12.88 9.15
CA THR A 31 -2.05 -14.29 9.54
C THR A 31 -2.71 -15.21 8.52
N GLY A 32 -2.27 -16.47 8.44
CA GLY A 32 -2.84 -17.47 7.53
C GLY A 32 -4.10 -18.17 8.05
N SER A 33 -4.88 -17.58 8.98
CA SER A 33 -6.04 -18.27 9.57
C SER A 33 -7.18 -18.55 8.58
N MET A 34 -7.21 -17.80 7.48
CA MET A 34 -8.20 -17.91 6.40
C MET A 34 -7.68 -18.68 5.18
N GLU A 35 -6.52 -19.36 5.28
CA GLU A 35 -6.01 -20.20 4.18
C GLU A 35 -6.86 -21.46 3.98
N PRO A 36 -7.08 -21.92 2.73
CA PRO A 36 -6.55 -21.38 1.46
C PRO A 36 -7.38 -20.24 0.85
N SER A 37 -8.56 -19.94 1.41
CA SER A 37 -9.55 -19.02 0.82
C SER A 37 -9.05 -17.59 0.68
N ILE A 38 -8.39 -17.08 1.73
CA ILE A 38 -7.78 -15.75 1.76
C ILE A 38 -6.35 -15.93 2.29
N PRO A 39 -5.34 -15.95 1.39
CA PRO A 39 -3.94 -16.10 1.79
C PRO A 39 -3.44 -14.96 2.68
N ALA A 40 -2.45 -15.24 3.52
CA ALA A 40 -1.71 -14.19 4.21
C ALA A 40 -1.12 -13.17 3.22
N GLY A 41 -1.13 -11.89 3.58
CA GLY A 41 -0.69 -10.81 2.70
C GLY A 41 -1.74 -10.36 1.67
N SER A 42 -3.00 -10.78 1.78
CA SER A 42 -4.10 -10.26 0.96
C SER A 42 -4.59 -8.89 1.45
N LEU A 43 -5.08 -8.05 0.52
CA LEU A 43 -5.82 -6.83 0.85
C LEU A 43 -7.32 -7.16 0.84
N VAL A 44 -8.02 -6.78 1.89
CA VAL A 44 -9.42 -7.10 2.10
C VAL A 44 -10.24 -5.83 2.22
N VAL A 45 -11.31 -5.74 1.46
CA VAL A 45 -12.31 -4.68 1.57
C VAL A 45 -13.53 -5.25 2.26
N ALA A 46 -13.89 -4.66 3.39
CA ALA A 46 -15.07 -5.01 4.16
C ALA A 46 -16.06 -3.85 4.20
N VAL A 47 -17.34 -4.17 4.03
CA VAL A 47 -18.44 -3.22 4.06
C VAL A 47 -19.22 -3.45 5.35
N ARG A 48 -19.58 -2.37 6.03
CA ARG A 48 -20.50 -2.44 7.16
C ARG A 48 -21.86 -2.91 6.65
N ASP A 49 -22.30 -4.03 7.17
CA ASP A 49 -23.60 -4.63 6.85
C ASP A 49 -24.25 -5.09 8.16
N GLU A 50 -25.57 -5.19 8.14
CA GLU A 50 -26.39 -5.71 9.26
C GLU A 50 -26.94 -7.10 8.92
N ARG A 51 -26.80 -7.54 7.66
CA ARG A 51 -27.25 -8.86 7.19
C ARG A 51 -26.06 -9.74 6.87
N PHE A 52 -25.98 -10.86 7.57
CA PHE A 52 -24.95 -11.87 7.42
C PHE A 52 -25.58 -13.21 7.10
N TYR A 53 -24.90 -13.99 6.26
CA TYR A 53 -25.33 -15.32 5.87
C TYR A 53 -24.24 -16.33 6.16
N GLN A 54 -24.63 -17.59 6.29
CA GLN A 54 -23.70 -18.70 6.39
C GLN A 54 -22.74 -18.69 5.18
N GLY A 55 -21.45 -18.83 5.43
CA GLY A 55 -20.39 -18.78 4.42
C GLY A 55 -19.74 -17.42 4.22
N ASP A 56 -20.35 -16.33 4.70
CA ASP A 56 -19.76 -15.00 4.64
C ASP A 56 -18.45 -14.94 5.45
N VAL A 57 -17.50 -14.12 5.01
CA VAL A 57 -16.30 -13.80 5.79
C VAL A 57 -16.52 -12.47 6.49
N VAL A 58 -16.36 -12.43 7.80
CA VAL A 58 -16.67 -11.25 8.62
C VAL A 58 -15.42 -10.70 9.30
N VAL A 59 -15.35 -9.37 9.40
CA VAL A 59 -14.34 -8.66 10.16
C VAL A 59 -14.93 -8.29 11.52
N TYR A 60 -14.26 -8.67 12.60
CA TYR A 60 -14.72 -8.38 13.96
C TYR A 60 -13.55 -8.01 14.89
N ALA A 61 -13.86 -7.31 15.97
CA ALA A 61 -12.86 -6.96 16.98
C ALA A 61 -12.55 -8.16 17.88
N MET A 62 -11.27 -8.42 18.15
CA MET A 62 -10.86 -9.40 19.15
C MET A 62 -11.21 -8.92 20.56
N ALA A 63 -11.76 -9.80 21.40
CA ALA A 63 -12.10 -9.45 22.77
C ALA A 63 -10.88 -8.94 23.55
N GLY A 64 -11.01 -7.77 24.19
CA GLY A 64 -9.94 -7.18 25.02
C GLY A 64 -8.75 -6.59 24.25
N SER A 65 -8.80 -6.51 22.92
CA SER A 65 -7.75 -5.85 22.13
C SER A 65 -8.33 -5.01 20.98
N GLY A 66 -7.51 -4.08 20.45
CA GLY A 66 -7.86 -3.31 19.26
C GLY A 66 -7.65 -4.06 17.93
N TYR A 67 -7.25 -5.32 17.97
CA TYR A 67 -6.98 -6.11 16.77
C TYR A 67 -8.27 -6.56 16.08
N LYS A 68 -8.20 -6.64 14.75
CA LYS A 68 -9.31 -7.09 13.90
C LYS A 68 -9.01 -8.51 13.42
N LEU A 69 -9.99 -9.39 13.59
CA LEU A 69 -9.96 -10.78 13.16
C LEU A 69 -10.88 -10.97 11.95
N MET A 70 -10.57 -11.96 11.15
CA MET A 70 -11.34 -12.34 9.96
C MET A 70 -11.59 -13.84 10.01
N HIS A 71 -12.85 -14.24 10.08
CA HIS A 71 -13.27 -15.65 10.09
C HIS A 71 -14.55 -15.84 9.28
N ARG A 72 -14.85 -17.10 8.92
CA ARG A 72 -16.02 -17.49 8.13
C ARG A 72 -17.21 -17.80 9.03
N VAL A 73 -18.38 -17.27 8.68
CA VAL A 73 -19.64 -17.54 9.38
C VAL A 73 -20.08 -18.97 9.11
N VAL A 74 -20.20 -19.75 10.19
CA VAL A 74 -20.76 -21.10 10.18
C VAL A 74 -22.26 -21.07 10.45
N GLU A 75 -22.69 -20.19 11.37
CA GLU A 75 -24.09 -20.07 11.78
C GLU A 75 -24.40 -18.64 12.20
N VAL A 76 -25.64 -18.20 11.94
CA VAL A 76 -26.15 -16.89 12.36
C VAL A 76 -27.13 -17.13 13.51
N GLY A 77 -26.73 -16.73 14.72
CA GLY A 77 -27.53 -16.85 15.92
C GLY A 77 -28.30 -15.57 16.25
N VAL A 78 -29.11 -15.63 17.31
CA VAL A 78 -29.87 -14.47 17.81
C VAL A 78 -28.91 -13.45 18.46
N ASP A 79 -27.92 -13.93 19.20
CA ASP A 79 -27.00 -13.10 19.99
C ASP A 79 -25.66 -12.83 19.28
N GLY A 80 -25.47 -13.31 18.05
CA GLY A 80 -24.24 -13.11 17.30
C GLY A 80 -24.01 -14.09 16.17
N LEU A 81 -22.74 -14.21 15.78
CA LEU A 81 -22.26 -15.09 14.72
C LEU A 81 -21.39 -16.19 15.31
N LEU A 82 -21.59 -17.42 14.83
CA LEU A 82 -20.64 -18.51 15.04
C LEU A 82 -19.64 -18.50 13.88
N VAL A 83 -18.36 -18.35 14.16
CA VAL A 83 -17.31 -18.22 13.15
C VAL A 83 -16.23 -19.29 13.26
N THR A 84 -15.61 -19.63 12.14
CA THR A 84 -14.52 -20.60 12.04
C THR A 84 -13.34 -20.07 11.23
N ALA A 85 -12.14 -20.61 11.49
CA ALA A 85 -10.92 -20.32 10.78
C ALA A 85 -10.70 -21.41 9.73
N ASP A 86 -10.64 -21.03 8.45
CA ASP A 86 -10.51 -21.99 7.34
C ASP A 86 -9.24 -22.85 7.47
N ALA A 87 -8.16 -22.30 8.02
CA ALA A 87 -6.89 -22.98 8.19
C ALA A 87 -6.79 -23.83 9.46
N GLN A 88 -7.74 -23.71 10.39
CA GLN A 88 -7.72 -24.43 11.66
C GLN A 88 -8.98 -25.30 11.83
N PRO A 89 -8.92 -26.57 11.40
CA PRO A 89 -10.04 -27.49 11.54
C PRO A 89 -10.50 -27.62 12.99
N GLY A 90 -11.81 -27.46 13.24
CA GLY A 90 -12.42 -27.58 14.57
C GLY A 90 -12.36 -26.30 15.41
N TYR A 91 -11.75 -25.22 14.92
CA TYR A 91 -11.85 -23.92 15.58
C TYR A 91 -13.25 -23.32 15.41
N VAL A 92 -13.88 -22.93 16.52
CA VAL A 92 -15.17 -22.26 16.53
C VAL A 92 -15.15 -21.17 17.61
N GLU A 93 -15.54 -19.94 17.24
CA GLU A 93 -15.70 -18.82 18.16
C GLU A 93 -17.12 -18.24 18.03
N HIS A 94 -17.75 -17.92 19.16
CA HIS A 94 -18.97 -17.13 19.19
C HIS A 94 -18.63 -15.63 19.28
N VAL A 95 -19.13 -14.84 18.33
CA VAL A 95 -18.87 -13.41 18.20
C VAL A 95 -20.18 -12.64 18.34
N GLY A 96 -20.31 -11.87 19.43
CA GLY A 96 -21.47 -11.01 19.66
C GLY A 96 -21.58 -9.89 18.61
N TRP A 97 -22.81 -9.44 18.33
CA TRP A 97 -23.10 -8.41 17.33
C TRP A 97 -22.32 -7.11 17.54
N GLU A 98 -22.04 -6.75 18.79
CA GLU A 98 -21.28 -5.56 19.17
C GLU A 98 -19.83 -5.56 18.68
N ARG A 99 -19.27 -6.75 18.40
CA ARG A 99 -17.89 -6.91 17.91
C ARG A 99 -17.82 -6.95 16.38
N VAL A 100 -18.94 -7.20 15.69
CA VAL A 100 -18.98 -7.35 14.23
C VAL A 100 -18.88 -5.98 13.57
N GLN A 101 -17.88 -5.81 12.71
CA GLN A 101 -17.62 -4.53 12.03
C GLN A 101 -18.16 -4.51 10.60
N GLY A 102 -18.20 -5.66 9.94
CA GLY A 102 -18.73 -5.78 8.58
C GLY A 102 -18.37 -7.09 7.90
N LYS A 103 -18.82 -7.24 6.65
CA LYS A 103 -18.56 -8.40 5.82
C LYS A 103 -17.52 -8.09 4.75
N VAL A 104 -16.67 -9.05 4.45
CA VAL A 104 -15.70 -8.99 3.36
C VAL A 104 -16.42 -9.12 2.03
N VAL A 105 -16.25 -8.14 1.15
CA VAL A 105 -16.83 -8.15 -0.20
C VAL A 105 -15.79 -8.39 -1.29
N LEU A 106 -14.52 -8.12 -1.00
CA LEU A 106 -13.42 -8.27 -1.95
C LEU A 106 -12.14 -8.65 -1.20
N ALA A 107 -11.45 -9.66 -1.71
CA ALA A 107 -10.10 -10.03 -1.28
C ALA A 107 -9.19 -10.07 -2.51
N ILE A 108 -8.10 -9.32 -2.48
CA ILE A 108 -7.08 -9.30 -3.53
C ILE A 108 -5.81 -9.94 -2.95
N PRO A 109 -5.47 -11.18 -3.36
CA PRO A 109 -4.26 -11.86 -2.91
C PRO A 109 -3.00 -11.04 -3.19
N PHE A 110 -2.02 -11.15 -2.29
CA PHE A 110 -0.71 -10.50 -2.37
C PHE A 110 -0.68 -8.96 -2.34
N LEU A 111 -1.82 -8.28 -2.51
CA LEU A 111 -1.88 -6.82 -2.51
C LEU A 111 -1.72 -6.21 -1.10
N GLY A 112 -1.98 -7.00 -0.06
CA GLY A 112 -1.69 -6.64 1.33
C GLY A 112 -0.19 -6.50 1.60
N PHE A 113 0.70 -7.13 0.81
CA PHE A 113 2.14 -6.88 0.90
C PHE A 113 2.52 -5.44 0.54
N LEU A 114 1.73 -4.76 -0.31
CA LEU A 114 1.92 -3.32 -0.60
C LEU A 114 1.46 -2.42 0.54
N TYR A 115 0.62 -2.93 1.44
CA TYR A 115 0.14 -2.23 2.63
C TYR A 115 1.03 -2.51 3.86
N MET A 116 1.51 -3.76 3.98
CA MET A 116 2.40 -4.23 5.04
C MET A 116 3.83 -3.74 4.82
N GLY A 117 4.29 -3.75 3.57
CA GLY A 117 5.42 -2.97 3.14
C GLY A 117 4.95 -1.54 3.02
N SER A 118 5.28 -0.74 4.03
CA SER A 118 5.09 0.71 4.06
C SER A 118 5.16 1.38 2.68
N ALA A 119 4.45 2.50 2.45
CA ALA A 119 4.30 3.24 1.17
C ALA A 119 5.51 3.30 0.21
N VAL A 120 6.72 3.08 0.72
CA VAL A 120 7.95 2.62 0.05
C VAL A 120 7.73 1.64 -1.11
N ILE A 121 7.01 0.51 -0.93
CA ILE A 121 6.91 -0.53 -1.98
C ILE A 121 6.09 -0.05 -3.19
N PRO A 122 4.84 0.43 -3.05
CA PRO A 122 4.09 0.96 -4.19
C PRO A 122 4.77 2.17 -4.86
N LEU A 123 5.50 2.99 -4.10
CA LEU A 123 6.24 4.13 -4.64
C LEU A 123 7.51 3.70 -5.40
N ALA A 124 8.18 2.63 -4.97
CA ALA A 124 9.27 2.01 -5.72
C ALA A 124 8.77 1.39 -7.04
N PHE A 125 7.60 0.74 -7.03
CA PHE A 125 6.96 0.23 -8.26
C PHE A 125 6.54 1.36 -9.21
N LEU A 126 5.98 2.45 -8.70
CA LEU A 126 5.66 3.63 -9.52
C LEU A 126 6.93 4.20 -10.15
N THR A 127 8.00 4.31 -9.38
CA THR A 127 9.32 4.74 -9.87
C THR A 127 9.83 3.80 -10.96
N LEU A 128 9.72 2.48 -10.79
CA LEU A 128 10.09 1.47 -11.79
C LEU A 128 9.25 1.57 -13.08
N ILE A 129 7.95 1.85 -12.99
CA ILE A 129 7.08 2.03 -14.17
C ILE A 129 7.49 3.28 -14.95
N LEU A 130 7.76 4.39 -14.25
CA LEU A 130 8.25 5.63 -14.85
C LEU A 130 9.66 5.47 -15.42
N LEU A 131 10.46 4.59 -14.83
CA LEU A 131 11.79 4.20 -15.27
C LEU A 131 11.71 3.54 -16.66
N LEU A 132 10.78 2.61 -16.88
CA LEU A 132 10.66 1.83 -18.12
C LEU A 132 10.13 2.61 -19.34
N LEU A 133 9.76 3.90 -19.18
CA LEU A 133 9.30 4.72 -20.29
C LEU A 133 10.48 5.12 -21.21
N PRO A 134 10.46 4.79 -22.52
CA PRO A 134 11.59 5.01 -23.41
C PRO A 134 12.05 6.48 -23.42
N THR A 135 13.32 6.72 -23.11
CA THR A 135 13.98 8.00 -23.36
C THR A 135 14.26 8.10 -24.85
N GLY A 136 13.48 8.92 -25.56
CA GLY A 136 13.72 9.22 -26.98
C GLY A 136 15.10 9.88 -27.18
N GLY A 137 16.12 9.06 -27.45
CA GLY A 137 17.32 9.40 -28.21
C GLY A 137 18.38 10.33 -27.59
N ARG A 138 19.48 9.71 -27.13
CA ARG A 138 20.90 10.09 -27.36
C ARG A 138 21.66 11.10 -26.47
N ASP A 139 21.18 11.48 -25.30
CA ASP A 139 22.07 12.03 -24.26
C ASP A 139 21.97 11.22 -22.97
N VAL A 140 23.08 11.12 -22.22
CA VAL A 140 23.14 10.40 -20.94
C VAL A 140 22.27 11.14 -19.92
N SER A 141 20.98 10.80 -19.84
CA SER A 141 20.06 11.40 -18.87
C SER A 141 20.40 10.92 -17.46
N LEU A 142 20.66 11.84 -16.53
CA LEU A 142 20.84 11.54 -15.11
C LEU A 142 19.55 11.02 -14.42
N PHE A 143 18.43 10.95 -15.15
CA PHE A 143 17.18 10.34 -14.69
C PHE A 143 17.37 8.91 -14.18
N TRP A 144 17.98 8.03 -14.99
CA TRP A 144 18.17 6.62 -14.64
C TRP A 144 18.99 6.40 -13.36
N PRO A 145 20.15 7.06 -13.18
CA PRO A 145 20.83 7.08 -11.89
C PRO A 145 19.92 7.57 -10.76
N SER A 146 19.27 8.73 -10.91
CA SER A 146 18.46 9.34 -9.85
C SER A 146 17.30 8.47 -9.39
N ALA A 147 16.56 7.88 -10.33
CA ALA A 147 15.47 6.96 -10.02
C ALA A 147 15.97 5.72 -9.24
N PHE A 148 17.13 5.18 -9.62
CA PHE A 148 17.74 4.07 -8.89
C PHE A 148 18.10 4.46 -7.44
N SER A 149 18.64 5.67 -7.22
CA SER A 149 18.96 6.13 -5.86
C SER A 149 17.73 6.34 -4.98
N VAL A 150 16.59 6.76 -5.56
CA VAL A 150 15.32 6.88 -4.82
C VAL A 150 14.84 5.51 -4.37
N VAL A 151 14.88 4.51 -5.27
CA VAL A 151 14.51 3.12 -4.93
C VAL A 151 15.47 2.55 -3.89
N ALA A 152 16.78 2.77 -4.04
CA ALA A 152 17.77 2.33 -3.07
C ALA A 152 17.56 2.96 -1.69
N MET A 153 17.25 4.26 -1.62
CA MET A 153 16.85 4.93 -0.37
C MET A 153 15.56 4.36 0.20
N ALA A 154 14.57 4.08 -0.65
CA ALA A 154 13.29 3.52 -0.23
C ALA A 154 13.50 2.14 0.46
N VAL A 155 14.34 1.29 -0.14
CA VAL A 155 14.59 -0.08 0.31
C VAL A 155 15.61 -0.17 1.46
N ALA A 156 16.68 0.62 1.40
CA ALA A 156 17.86 0.50 2.27
C ALA A 156 18.14 1.76 3.12
N GLY A 157 17.25 2.76 3.11
CA GLY A 157 17.39 3.97 3.91
C GLY A 157 17.15 3.72 5.40
N ASP A 158 18.17 3.99 6.19
CA ASP A 158 18.16 3.91 7.65
C ASP A 158 18.23 5.34 8.17
N THR A 159 17.10 5.93 8.55
CA THR A 159 17.13 7.21 9.29
C THR A 159 16.12 7.18 10.42
N GLY A 160 16.67 7.06 11.62
CA GLY A 160 15.98 7.41 12.85
C GLY A 160 15.69 8.91 12.86
N LEU A 161 14.42 9.25 12.65
CA LEU A 161 13.67 10.29 13.37
C LEU A 161 12.24 10.24 12.82
N VAL A 162 11.41 9.44 13.51
CA VAL A 162 9.99 9.18 13.26
C VAL A 162 9.72 8.56 11.90
N SER A 163 9.06 7.40 11.86
CA SER A 163 8.70 6.65 10.65
C SER A 163 8.01 7.49 9.54
N LEU A 164 7.42 8.64 9.87
CA LEU A 164 6.95 9.68 8.95
C LEU A 164 8.06 10.28 8.04
N GLY A 165 9.30 10.43 8.55
CA GLY A 165 10.42 11.03 7.82
C GLY A 165 10.84 10.23 6.58
N ARG A 166 10.90 8.91 6.68
CA ARG A 166 11.26 8.03 5.55
C ARG A 166 10.21 8.10 4.43
N TYR A 167 8.93 8.11 4.79
CA TYR A 167 7.83 8.17 3.81
C TYR A 167 7.75 9.54 3.14
N ALA A 168 7.88 10.62 3.91
CA ALA A 168 7.92 11.98 3.38
C ALA A 168 9.13 12.20 2.46
N ALA A 169 10.31 11.72 2.84
CA ALA A 169 11.52 11.80 2.03
C ALA A 169 11.40 11.03 0.71
N THR A 170 10.90 9.78 0.76
CA THR A 170 10.71 8.98 -0.45
C THR A 170 9.66 9.58 -1.37
N PHE A 171 8.55 10.09 -0.80
CA PHE A 171 7.51 10.78 -1.55
C PHE A 171 8.05 12.04 -2.24
N LEU A 172 8.75 12.91 -1.51
CA LEU A 172 9.33 14.14 -2.06
C LEU A 172 10.37 13.82 -3.15
N ALA A 173 11.20 12.80 -2.93
CA ALA A 173 12.21 12.38 -3.89
C ALA A 173 11.58 11.84 -5.18
N SER A 174 10.53 11.04 -5.06
CA SER A 174 9.78 10.50 -6.20
C SER A 174 9.04 11.61 -6.95
N ALA A 175 8.38 12.53 -6.23
CA ALA A 175 7.72 13.69 -6.82
C ALA A 175 8.70 14.61 -7.56
N THR A 176 9.90 14.81 -7.01
CA THR A 176 10.97 15.59 -7.63
C THR A 176 11.49 14.90 -8.90
N ALA A 177 11.70 13.57 -8.87
CA ALA A 177 12.11 12.80 -10.04
C ALA A 177 11.06 12.87 -11.17
N VAL A 178 9.77 12.72 -10.82
CA VAL A 178 8.64 12.84 -11.76
C VAL A 178 8.55 14.25 -12.36
N GLY A 179 8.63 15.28 -11.51
CA GLY A 179 8.58 16.67 -11.95
C GLY A 179 9.74 17.02 -12.90
N CYS A 180 10.96 16.59 -12.57
CA CYS A 180 12.12 16.74 -13.44
C CYS A 180 11.93 16.04 -14.79
N ARG A 181 11.31 14.85 -14.79
CA ARG A 181 11.03 14.08 -16.01
C ARG A 181 9.99 14.75 -16.91
N ALA A 182 8.94 15.29 -16.31
CA ALA A 182 7.92 16.05 -17.03
C ALA A 182 8.52 17.30 -17.68
N LEU A 183 9.39 18.02 -16.96
CA LEU A 183 10.07 19.22 -17.49
C LEU A 183 11.08 18.90 -18.60
N GLU A 184 11.82 17.80 -18.47
CA GLU A 184 12.76 17.34 -19.50
C GLU A 184 12.07 17.01 -20.82
N THR A 185 10.87 16.44 -20.74
CA THR A 185 10.07 16.05 -21.92
C THR A 185 9.27 17.21 -22.51
N SER A 186 8.95 18.25 -21.72
CA SER A 186 8.22 19.42 -22.21
C SER A 186 9.10 20.48 -22.86
N ASP A 187 10.32 20.71 -22.36
CA ASP A 187 11.15 21.84 -22.81
C ASP A 187 12.64 21.47 -22.87
N GLY A 188 13.14 21.20 -24.08
CA GLY A 188 14.52 20.82 -24.33
C GLY A 188 15.55 21.92 -23.99
N ARG A 189 15.12 23.18 -23.80
CA ARG A 189 16.01 24.29 -23.42
C ARG A 189 16.49 24.24 -21.97
N THR A 190 15.72 23.62 -21.08
CA THR A 190 15.97 23.62 -19.62
C THR A 190 16.80 22.41 -19.17
N ARG A 191 17.37 21.67 -20.12
CA ARG A 191 18.06 20.38 -19.93
C ARG A 191 19.18 20.42 -18.88
N ARG A 192 20.00 21.49 -18.83
CA ARG A 192 21.11 21.61 -17.87
C ARG A 192 20.65 21.78 -16.42
N LEU A 193 19.58 22.55 -16.21
CA LEU A 193 19.01 22.76 -14.86
C LEU A 193 18.34 21.48 -14.35
N VAL A 194 17.63 20.77 -15.22
CA VAL A 194 17.00 19.48 -14.89
C VAL A 194 18.05 18.41 -14.54
N GLN A 195 19.16 18.35 -15.29
CA GLN A 195 20.28 17.45 -14.97
C GLN A 195 20.92 17.76 -13.61
N LEU A 196 21.01 19.04 -13.24
CA LEU A 196 21.52 19.46 -11.93
C LEU A 196 20.56 19.05 -10.80
N CYS A 197 19.24 19.16 -11.01
CA CYS A 197 18.24 18.64 -10.06
C CYS A 197 18.34 17.12 -9.86
N TYR A 198 18.54 16.34 -10.94
CA TYR A 198 18.76 14.90 -10.81
C TYR A 198 20.04 14.56 -10.04
N ALA A 199 21.13 15.30 -10.26
CA ALA A 199 22.38 15.10 -9.55
C ALA A 199 22.24 15.43 -8.04
N LEU A 200 21.52 16.49 -7.69
CA LEU A 200 21.26 16.82 -6.28
C LEU A 200 20.36 15.78 -5.60
N LEU A 201 19.33 15.30 -6.32
CA LEU A 201 18.44 14.25 -5.82
C LEU A 201 19.20 12.94 -5.58
N MET A 202 20.09 12.57 -6.51
CA MET A 202 21.01 11.43 -6.36
C MET A 202 21.83 11.51 -5.08
N VAL A 203 22.52 12.63 -4.88
CA VAL A 203 23.39 12.84 -3.72
C VAL A 203 22.58 12.79 -2.43
N ALA A 204 21.41 13.44 -2.40
CA ALA A 204 20.52 13.42 -1.24
C ALA A 204 20.07 11.99 -0.89
N CYS A 205 19.61 11.22 -1.88
CA CYS A 205 19.16 9.85 -1.65
C CYS A 205 20.32 8.95 -1.19
N LEU A 206 21.49 9.02 -1.83
CA LEU A 206 22.66 8.22 -1.45
C LEU A 206 23.18 8.58 -0.05
N SER A 207 23.14 9.86 0.34
CA SER A 207 23.58 10.30 1.68
C SER A 207 22.68 9.79 2.82
N SER A 208 21.45 9.39 2.51
CA SER A 208 20.49 8.87 3.48
C SER A 208 20.57 7.35 3.69
N ILE A 209 21.36 6.65 2.87
CA ILE A 209 21.59 5.21 3.01
C ILE A 209 22.68 5.02 4.07
N SER A 210 22.35 4.37 5.19
CA SER A 210 23.32 4.15 6.26
C SER A 210 24.33 3.09 5.87
N ARG A 211 25.57 3.24 6.38
CA ARG A 211 26.63 2.24 6.20
C ARG A 211 26.24 0.88 6.81
N GLN A 212 25.43 0.89 7.87
CA GLN A 212 24.95 -0.32 8.54
C GLN A 212 23.88 -1.06 7.72
N ALA A 213 23.00 -0.34 7.01
CA ALA A 213 22.02 -0.94 6.11
C ALA A 213 22.69 -1.66 4.93
N ILE A 214 23.77 -1.09 4.39
CA ILE A 214 24.58 -1.71 3.33
C ILE A 214 25.23 -3.01 3.84
N LEU A 215 25.85 -2.98 5.03
CA LEU A 215 26.51 -4.16 5.60
C LEU A 215 25.53 -5.30 5.89
N ARG A 216 24.36 -5.00 6.47
CA ARG A 216 23.28 -5.98 6.68
C ARG A 216 22.78 -6.62 5.39
N GLY A 217 22.65 -5.83 4.31
CA GLY A 217 22.21 -6.33 3.00
C GLY A 217 23.22 -7.28 2.33
N VAL A 218 24.51 -7.17 2.67
CA VAL A 218 25.58 -8.02 2.15
C VAL A 218 25.88 -9.20 3.10
N GLY A 219 25.22 -9.27 4.26
CA GLY A 219 25.40 -10.34 5.24
C GLY A 219 26.70 -10.25 6.04
N LEU A 220 27.26 -9.04 6.19
CA LEU A 220 28.48 -8.73 6.93
C LEU A 220 28.21 -7.99 8.24
#